data_AF-A0A6V4DTB3-F1
#
_entry.id   AF-A0A6V4DTB3-F1
#
_cell.length_a   1.000
_cell.length_b   1.000
_cell.length_c   1.000
_cell.angle_alpha   90.00
_cell.angle_beta   90.00
_cell.angle_gamma   90.00
#
_symmetry.space_group_name_H-M   'P 1'
#
loop_
_entity.id
_entity.type
_entity.pdbx_description
1 polymer ?
#
loop_
_entity_poly.entity_id
_entity_poly.type
_entity_poly.pdbx_seq_one_letter_code
_entity_poly.pdbx_strand_id
1 'polypeptide(L)'
;RATGVSHYLCHRPFVVPPRATMGVLPAAADKPKILFYGAMMAIQNYGFYEAYYGLYPQIPSFVGSVDCGTLRFWVGFFALDCFIESFCCLWMAMGGYVSSNFWFAFGWILHLIVALPYCVSTVAIPISMYADEGKVCRKAMGPAEDVLSAVYWVHCSLFMCYVWMMLSITYYSFLKPTFITKTKIGDSA
;
A
#
# COMPACT_ATOMS: atom_id res chain seq x y z
N ARG A 1 -52.39 42.23 -46.55
CA ARG A 1 -51.08 42.45 -45.88
C ARG A 1 -50.87 41.28 -44.93
N ALA A 2 -50.10 40.28 -45.35
CA ALA A 2 -49.79 39.11 -44.55
C ALA A 2 -48.62 39.44 -43.62
N THR A 3 -48.74 39.14 -42.33
CA THR A 3 -47.62 39.13 -41.38
C THR A 3 -47.74 37.86 -40.55
N GLY A 4 -46.90 36.88 -40.91
CA GLY A 4 -46.75 35.63 -40.20
C GLY A 4 -46.02 35.82 -38.87
N VAL A 5 -46.52 35.16 -37.84
CA VAL A 5 -45.85 35.05 -36.54
C VAL A 5 -44.99 33.78 -36.60
N SER A 6 -43.68 33.96 -36.76
CA SER A 6 -42.71 32.88 -36.75
C SER A 6 -42.45 32.41 -35.32
N HIS A 7 -42.69 31.13 -35.07
CA HIS A 7 -42.34 30.41 -33.86
C HIS A 7 -40.82 30.41 -33.66
N TYR A 8 -40.34 31.08 -32.61
CA TYR A 8 -39.01 30.82 -32.05
C TYR A 8 -39.15 29.95 -30.80
N LEU A 9 -39.38 28.65 -31.02
CA LEU A 9 -39.12 27.63 -30.01
C LEU A 9 -37.61 27.56 -29.80
N CYS A 10 -37.15 28.15 -28.70
CA CYS A 10 -35.78 28.08 -28.23
C CYS A 10 -35.47 26.62 -27.86
N HIS A 11 -34.95 25.85 -28.81
CA HIS A 11 -34.31 24.56 -28.55
C HIS A 11 -33.05 24.83 -27.71
N ARG A 12 -33.18 24.81 -26.38
CA ARG A 12 -32.01 24.60 -25.53
C ARG A 12 -31.50 23.19 -25.83
N PRO A 13 -30.24 23.01 -26.24
CA PRO A 13 -29.69 21.68 -26.40
C PRO A 13 -29.81 20.96 -25.06
N PHE A 14 -30.43 19.79 -25.07
CA PHE A 14 -30.44 18.87 -23.96
C PHE A 14 -28.99 18.45 -23.72
N VAL A 15 -28.30 19.13 -22.81
CA VAL A 15 -26.98 18.73 -22.34
C VAL A 15 -27.21 17.49 -21.50
N VAL A 16 -27.00 16.32 -22.11
CA VAL A 16 -26.94 15.06 -21.37
C VAL A 16 -25.84 15.24 -20.32
N PRO A 17 -26.15 15.16 -19.01
CA PRO A 17 -25.12 15.27 -18.00
C PRO A 17 -24.06 14.19 -18.28
N PRO A 18 -22.76 14.52 -18.21
CA PRO A 18 -21.72 13.56 -18.47
C PRO A 18 -21.95 12.34 -17.58
N ARG A 19 -22.08 11.17 -18.21
CA ARG A 19 -22.25 9.89 -17.54
C ARG A 19 -21.16 9.79 -16.48
N ALA A 20 -21.56 9.80 -15.20
CA ALA A 20 -20.64 9.77 -14.08
C ALA A 20 -19.73 8.54 -14.21
N THR A 21 -18.49 8.74 -14.64
CA THR A 21 -17.50 7.68 -14.71
C THR A 21 -17.10 7.36 -13.27
N MET A 22 -17.55 6.21 -12.76
CA MET A 22 -16.94 5.62 -11.56
C MET A 22 -15.51 5.26 -11.94
N GLY A 23 -14.55 6.04 -11.46
CA GLY A 23 -13.18 5.89 -11.92
C GLY A 23 -12.17 6.67 -11.10
N VAL A 24 -10.92 6.21 -11.23
CA VAL A 24 -9.71 6.75 -10.64
C VAL A 24 -9.37 8.05 -11.34
N LEU A 25 -9.89 9.14 -10.80
CA LEU A 25 -9.80 10.48 -11.36
C LEU A 25 -9.41 11.47 -10.25
N PRO A 26 -8.19 11.37 -9.68
CA PRO A 26 -7.75 12.30 -8.65
C PRO A 26 -7.68 13.73 -9.18
N ALA A 27 -8.03 14.69 -8.32
CA ALA A 27 -7.84 16.10 -8.63
C ALA A 27 -6.34 16.40 -8.83
N ALA A 28 -6.01 17.38 -9.68
CA ALA A 28 -4.62 17.75 -9.96
C ALA A 28 -3.82 18.06 -8.67
N ALA A 29 -4.45 18.71 -7.70
CA ALA A 29 -3.83 19.05 -6.41
C ALA A 29 -3.58 17.85 -5.49
N ASP A 30 -4.20 16.69 -5.74
CA ASP A 30 -4.01 15.48 -4.93
C ASP A 30 -2.94 14.55 -5.53
N LYS A 31 -2.57 14.71 -6.80
CA LYS A 31 -1.54 13.89 -7.47
C LYS A 31 -0.16 13.94 -6.77
N PRO A 32 0.35 15.10 -6.33
CA PRO A 32 1.62 15.15 -5.59
C PRO A 32 1.56 14.39 -4.27
N LYS A 33 0.40 14.39 -3.59
CA LYS A 33 0.20 13.66 -2.34
C LYS A 33 0.23 12.15 -2.58
N ILE A 34 -0.43 11.67 -3.64
CA ILE A 34 -0.41 10.26 -4.04
C ILE A 34 1.02 9.80 -4.30
N LEU A 35 1.79 10.58 -5.07
CA LEU A 35 3.19 10.27 -5.36
C LEU A 35 4.05 10.26 -4.09
N PHE A 36 3.87 11.27 -3.22
CA PHE A 36 4.61 11.36 -1.96
C PHE A 36 4.33 10.16 -1.04
N TYR A 37 3.07 9.80 -0.84
CA TYR A 37 2.71 8.62 -0.04
C TYR A 37 3.24 7.33 -0.65
N GLY A 38 3.15 7.16 -1.97
CA GLY A 38 3.70 6.00 -2.67
C GLY A 38 5.21 5.88 -2.47
N ALA A 39 5.94 6.99 -2.59
CA ALA A 39 7.38 7.02 -2.37
C ALA A 39 7.75 6.71 -0.91
N MET A 40 7.04 7.27 0.06
CA MET A 40 7.28 7.00 1.49
C MET A 40 7.03 5.54 1.85
N MET A 41 5.95 4.94 1.33
CA MET A 41 5.65 3.51 1.49
C MET A 41 6.74 2.63 0.88
N ALA A 42 7.21 2.97 -0.32
CA ALA A 42 8.29 2.24 -0.98
C ALA A 42 9.61 2.33 -0.20
N ILE A 43 9.99 3.53 0.27
CA ILE A 43 11.19 3.73 1.09
C ILE A 43 11.10 2.93 2.39
N GLN A 44 9.94 2.98 3.05
CA GLN A 44 9.71 2.25 4.30
C GLN A 44 9.89 0.74 4.09
N ASN A 45 9.21 0.15 3.10
CA ASN A 45 9.30 -1.29 2.85
C ASN A 45 10.68 -1.71 2.34
N TYR A 46 11.30 -0.93 1.46
CA TYR A 46 12.63 -1.24 0.96
C TYR A 46 13.68 -1.18 2.09
N GLY A 47 13.54 -0.20 2.99
CA GLY A 47 14.36 -0.11 4.20
C GLY A 47 14.23 -1.34 5.10
N PHE A 48 13.01 -1.88 5.26
CA PHE A 48 12.81 -3.14 6.00
C PHE A 48 13.35 -4.36 5.25
N TYR A 49 13.22 -4.41 3.93
CA TYR A 49 13.89 -5.44 3.14
C TYR A 49 15.40 -5.45 3.41
N GLU A 50 16.08 -4.31 3.28
CA GLU A 50 17.52 -4.23 3.53
C GLU A 50 17.88 -4.66 4.97
N ALA A 51 17.09 -4.23 5.97
CA ALA A 51 17.32 -4.58 7.36
C ALA A 51 17.15 -6.10 7.62
N TYR A 52 16.02 -6.69 7.23
CA TYR A 52 15.76 -8.11 7.45
C TYR A 52 16.65 -9.01 6.58
N TYR A 53 16.91 -8.62 5.32
CA TYR A 53 17.82 -9.35 4.43
C TYR A 53 19.26 -9.29 4.94
N GLY A 54 19.69 -8.17 5.53
CA GLY A 54 21.00 -8.06 6.19
C GLY A 54 21.13 -8.88 7.47
N LEU A 55 20.02 -9.11 8.19
CA LEU A 55 19.97 -9.96 9.38
C LEU A 55 19.85 -11.46 9.05
N TYR A 56 19.18 -11.82 7.96
CA TYR A 56 18.98 -13.19 7.52
C TYR A 56 20.25 -14.07 7.49
N PRO A 57 21.39 -13.64 6.93
CA PRO A 57 22.61 -14.45 6.93
C PRO A 57 23.24 -14.60 8.32
N GLN A 58 22.85 -13.78 9.29
CA GLN A 58 23.40 -13.79 10.65
C GLN A 58 22.65 -14.76 11.57
N ILE A 59 21.45 -15.20 11.20
CA ILE A 59 20.72 -16.24 11.92
C ILE A 59 21.40 -17.57 11.59
N PRO A 60 21.96 -18.34 12.54
CA PRO A 60 22.59 -19.62 12.21
C PRO A 60 21.58 -20.62 11.66
N SER A 61 21.99 -21.59 10.85
CA SER A 61 21.10 -22.69 10.46
C SER A 61 20.83 -23.66 11.61
N PHE A 62 21.85 -23.91 12.44
CA PHE A 62 21.77 -24.75 13.63
C PHE A 62 22.64 -24.17 14.75
N VAL A 63 22.24 -24.41 16.01
CA VAL A 63 23.06 -24.13 17.20
C VAL A 63 23.13 -25.40 18.04
N GLY A 64 24.24 -26.12 17.96
CA GLY A 64 24.33 -27.47 18.51
C GLY A 64 23.33 -28.39 17.81
N SER A 65 22.32 -28.87 18.55
CA SER A 65 21.21 -29.70 18.02
C SER A 65 19.93 -28.93 17.75
N VAL A 66 19.90 -27.60 17.98
CA VAL A 66 18.71 -26.76 17.76
C VAL A 66 18.65 -26.32 16.31
N ASP A 67 17.53 -26.57 15.64
CA ASP A 67 17.24 -26.09 14.29
C ASP A 67 16.71 -24.64 14.34
N CYS A 68 17.30 -23.76 13.55
CA CYS A 68 16.90 -22.36 13.45
C CYS A 68 16.15 -22.05 12.16
N GLY A 69 15.79 -23.09 11.37
CA GLY A 69 15.14 -23.00 10.07
C GLY A 69 13.83 -22.23 10.11
N THR A 70 13.01 -22.36 11.16
CA THR A 70 11.74 -21.63 11.28
C THR A 70 11.96 -20.12 11.40
N LEU A 71 12.87 -19.68 12.28
CA LEU A 71 13.19 -18.25 12.43
C LEU A 71 13.83 -17.70 11.15
N ARG A 72 14.77 -18.45 10.54
CA ARG A 72 15.39 -18.10 9.25
C ARG A 72 14.35 -17.93 8.15
N PHE A 73 13.42 -18.87 8.04
CA PHE A 73 12.37 -18.84 7.04
C PHE A 73 11.51 -17.59 7.19
N TRP A 74 10.99 -17.31 8.38
CA TRP A 74 10.10 -16.16 8.56
C TRP A 74 10.81 -14.82 8.37
N VAL A 75 12.04 -14.66 8.85
CA VAL A 75 12.83 -13.44 8.62
C VAL A 75 13.16 -13.25 7.14
N GLY A 76 13.59 -14.31 6.45
CA GLY A 76 13.93 -14.24 5.02
C GLY A 76 12.70 -14.04 4.13
N PHE A 77 11.61 -14.74 4.41
CA PHE A 77 10.34 -14.60 3.71
C PHE A 77 9.78 -13.19 3.88
N PHE A 78 9.87 -12.64 5.09
CA PHE A 78 9.41 -11.29 5.36
C PHE A 78 10.26 -10.20 4.69
N ALA A 79 11.57 -10.42 4.56
CA ALA A 79 12.43 -9.55 3.76
C ALA A 79 11.96 -9.50 2.29
N LEU A 80 11.72 -10.66 1.67
CA LEU A 80 11.23 -10.73 0.29
C LEU A 80 9.87 -10.08 0.11
N ASP A 81 8.98 -10.26 1.08
CA ASP A 81 7.67 -9.63 1.07
C ASP A 81 7.77 -8.10 1.10
N CYS A 82 8.61 -7.54 1.98
CA CYS A 82 8.92 -6.11 2.01
C CYS A 82 9.49 -5.60 0.67
N PHE A 83 10.34 -6.38 0.02
CA PHE A 83 10.88 -6.01 -1.29
C PHE A 83 9.78 -5.92 -2.36
N ILE A 84 8.96 -6.96 -2.49
CA ILE A 84 7.87 -7.02 -3.47
C ILE A 84 6.84 -5.91 -3.20
N GLU A 85 6.50 -5.70 -1.94
CA GLU A 85 5.53 -4.70 -1.51
C GLU A 85 5.98 -3.28 -1.89
N SER A 86 7.29 -3.00 -1.88
CA SER A 86 7.86 -1.72 -2.33
C SER A 86 7.46 -1.36 -3.76
N PHE A 87 7.41 -2.35 -4.66
CA PHE A 87 6.95 -2.16 -6.05
C PHE A 87 5.43 -2.05 -6.14
N CYS A 88 4.69 -2.87 -5.39
CA CYS A 88 3.24 -2.88 -5.40
C CYS A 88 2.65 -1.52 -4.97
N CYS A 89 3.26 -0.88 -3.96
CA CYS A 89 2.91 0.48 -3.53
C CYS A 89 3.04 1.51 -4.65
N LEU A 90 4.17 1.47 -5.37
CA LEU A 90 4.44 2.40 -6.46
C LEU A 90 3.52 2.16 -7.64
N TRP A 91 3.21 0.91 -8.00
CA TRP A 91 2.25 0.62 -9.07
C TRP A 91 0.86 1.14 -8.75
N MET A 92 0.39 0.96 -7.52
CA MET A 92 -0.88 1.53 -7.07
C MET A 92 -0.85 3.07 -7.14
N ALA A 93 0.20 3.70 -6.60
CA ALA A 93 0.36 5.15 -6.61
C ALA A 93 0.41 5.70 -8.04
N MET A 94 1.12 5.02 -8.94
CA MET A 94 1.20 5.36 -10.37
C MET A 94 -0.17 5.26 -11.04
N GLY A 95 -0.96 4.22 -10.75
CA GLY A 95 -2.33 4.10 -11.25
C GLY A 95 -3.21 5.29 -10.87
N GLY A 96 -3.08 5.76 -9.62
CA GLY A 96 -3.71 7.01 -9.17
C GLY A 96 -3.17 8.22 -9.94
N TYR A 97 -1.86 8.39 -10.00
CA TYR A 97 -1.19 9.53 -10.63
C TYR A 97 -1.56 9.71 -12.11
N VAL A 98 -1.58 8.63 -12.89
CA VAL A 98 -1.93 8.65 -14.32
C VAL A 98 -3.43 8.52 -14.58
N SER A 99 -4.25 8.50 -13.52
CA SER A 99 -5.72 8.44 -13.62
C SER A 99 -6.21 7.20 -14.38
N SER A 100 -5.61 6.03 -14.13
CA SER A 100 -5.97 4.78 -14.79
C SER A 100 -6.63 3.79 -13.85
N ASN A 101 -7.88 3.44 -14.16
CA ASN A 101 -8.67 2.43 -13.45
C ASN A 101 -7.97 1.08 -13.40
N PHE A 102 -7.44 0.62 -14.53
CA PHE A 102 -6.82 -0.70 -14.64
C PHE A 102 -5.56 -0.76 -13.77
N TRP A 103 -4.63 0.19 -13.94
CA TRP A 103 -3.38 0.22 -13.20
C TRP A 103 -3.60 0.36 -11.69
N PHE A 104 -4.54 1.21 -11.30
CA PHE A 104 -4.87 1.39 -9.89
C PHE A 104 -5.49 0.12 -9.30
N ALA A 105 -6.52 -0.47 -9.95
CA ALA A 105 -7.17 -1.67 -9.45
C ALA A 105 -6.20 -2.87 -9.41
N PHE A 106 -5.39 -3.05 -10.45
CA PHE A 106 -4.35 -4.07 -10.50
C PHE A 106 -3.34 -3.91 -9.36
N GLY A 107 -2.77 -2.70 -9.20
CA GLY A 107 -1.79 -2.43 -8.15
C GLY A 107 -2.38 -2.56 -6.75
N TRP A 108 -3.63 -2.13 -6.55
CA TRP A 108 -4.35 -2.22 -5.27
C TRP A 108 -4.66 -3.68 -4.90
N ILE A 109 -5.12 -4.51 -5.85
CA ILE A 109 -5.37 -5.93 -5.60
C ILE A 109 -4.06 -6.66 -5.33
N LEU A 110 -3.01 -6.39 -6.10
CA LEU A 110 -1.70 -7.01 -5.92
C LEU A 110 -1.12 -6.66 -4.54
N HIS A 111 -1.21 -5.39 -4.15
CA HIS A 111 -0.86 -4.91 -2.81
C HIS A 111 -1.60 -5.69 -1.72
N LEU A 112 -2.92 -5.90 -1.84
CA LEU A 112 -3.66 -6.70 -0.86
C LEU A 112 -3.22 -8.17 -0.80
N ILE A 113 -2.90 -8.78 -1.95
CA ILE A 113 -2.44 -10.17 -1.99
C ILE A 113 -1.10 -10.31 -1.28
N VAL A 114 -0.18 -9.36 -1.48
CA VAL A 114 1.15 -9.33 -0.85
C VAL A 114 1.05 -8.94 0.63
N ALA A 115 0.07 -8.10 1.01
CA ALA A 115 -0.19 -7.76 2.40
C ALA A 115 -0.62 -8.98 3.27
N LEU A 116 -1.11 -10.07 2.68
CA LEU A 116 -1.47 -11.28 3.43
C LEU A 116 -0.23 -11.99 4.01
N PRO A 117 0.77 -12.39 3.21
CA PRO A 117 2.09 -12.81 3.68
C PRO A 117 2.70 -11.89 4.74
N TYR A 118 2.54 -10.58 4.57
CA TYR A 118 3.02 -9.57 5.51
C TYR A 118 2.40 -9.72 6.90
N CYS A 119 1.06 -9.81 6.94
CA CYS A 119 0.31 -9.98 8.19
C CYS A 119 0.67 -11.30 8.88
N VAL A 120 0.81 -12.38 8.10
CA VAL A 120 1.22 -13.69 8.63
C VAL A 120 2.62 -13.62 9.23
N SER A 121 3.57 -13.01 8.52
CA SER A 121 4.95 -12.88 8.99
C SER A 121 5.07 -12.01 10.24
N THR A 122 4.25 -10.95 10.33
CA THR A 122 4.18 -10.07 11.52
C THR A 122 3.81 -10.85 12.78
N VAL A 123 3.01 -11.91 12.66
CA VAL A 123 2.66 -12.79 13.79
C VAL A 123 3.65 -13.95 13.94
N ALA A 124 4.14 -14.51 12.85
CA ALA A 124 5.00 -15.69 12.89
C ALA A 124 6.44 -15.38 13.34
N ILE A 125 6.97 -14.18 13.03
CA ILE A 125 8.27 -13.73 13.50
C ILE A 125 8.34 -13.72 15.03
N PRO A 126 7.49 -13.02 15.80
CA PRO A 126 7.61 -13.01 17.26
C PRO A 126 7.37 -14.40 17.86
N ILE A 127 6.48 -15.21 17.29
CA ILE A 127 6.28 -16.61 17.74
C ILE A 127 7.57 -17.41 17.59
N SER A 128 8.20 -17.36 16.42
CA SER A 128 9.45 -18.08 16.17
C SER A 128 10.63 -17.48 16.94
N MET A 129 10.65 -16.16 17.13
CA MET A 129 11.71 -15.42 17.80
C MET A 129 11.73 -15.63 19.30
N TYR A 130 10.55 -15.74 19.93
CA TYR A 130 10.39 -15.91 21.38
C TYR A 130 10.07 -17.35 21.81
N ALA A 131 9.99 -18.30 20.88
CA ALA A 131 10.03 -19.73 21.17
C ALA A 131 11.39 -20.12 21.78
N ASP A 132 11.46 -21.25 22.49
CA ASP A 132 12.68 -21.66 23.18
C ASP A 132 13.85 -21.92 22.23
N GLU A 133 13.58 -22.55 21.08
CA GLU A 133 14.55 -22.70 19.99
C GLU A 133 14.97 -21.34 19.42
N GLY A 134 14.01 -20.45 19.19
CA GLY A 134 14.24 -19.08 18.72
C GLY A 134 15.15 -18.26 19.61
N LYS A 135 14.99 -18.36 20.93
CA LYS A 135 15.86 -17.70 21.91
C LYS A 135 17.30 -18.21 21.80
N VAL A 136 17.50 -19.51 21.60
CA VAL A 136 18.84 -20.09 21.42
C VAL A 136 19.46 -19.60 20.11
N CYS A 137 18.70 -19.64 19.02
CA CYS A 137 19.12 -19.17 17.70
C CYS A 137 19.52 -17.70 17.71
N ARG A 138 18.71 -16.85 18.36
CA ARG A 138 19.00 -15.42 18.52
C ARG A 138 20.25 -15.14 19.31
N LYS A 139 20.42 -15.78 20.48
CA LYS A 139 21.62 -15.60 21.29
C LYS A 139 22.90 -15.93 20.53
N ALA A 140 22.84 -16.91 19.63
CA ALA A 140 23.96 -17.26 18.77
C ALA A 140 24.26 -16.21 17.68
N MET A 141 23.34 -15.27 17.40
CA MET A 141 23.59 -14.12 16.52
C MET A 141 24.46 -13.04 17.17
N GLY A 142 24.72 -13.11 18.49
CA GLY A 142 25.48 -12.10 19.22
C GLY A 142 24.80 -10.72 19.16
N PRO A 143 25.53 -9.63 18.82
CA PRO A 143 24.95 -8.28 18.78
C PRO A 143 23.74 -8.11 17.85
N ALA A 144 23.59 -8.98 16.84
CA ALA A 144 22.49 -8.90 15.89
C ALA A 144 21.13 -9.35 16.46
N GLU A 145 21.10 -10.01 17.61
CA GLU A 145 19.85 -10.32 18.35
C GLU A 145 19.07 -9.04 18.69
N ASP A 146 19.78 -8.03 19.21
CA ASP A 146 19.18 -6.77 19.62
C ASP A 146 18.68 -5.99 18.40
N VAL A 147 19.45 -6.04 17.31
CA VAL A 147 19.08 -5.43 16.03
C VAL A 147 17.82 -6.08 15.45
N LEU A 148 17.73 -7.41 15.44
CA LEU A 148 16.53 -8.11 14.96
C LEU A 148 15.28 -7.72 15.77
N SER A 149 15.42 -7.65 17.09
CA SER A 149 14.32 -7.24 17.97
C SER A 149 13.91 -5.80 17.69
N ALA A 150 14.89 -4.88 17.58
CA ALA A 150 14.63 -3.48 17.32
C ALA A 150 13.98 -3.26 15.95
N VAL A 151 14.49 -3.90 14.90
CA VAL A 151 13.92 -3.83 13.54
C VAL A 151 12.46 -4.28 13.56
N TYR A 152 12.14 -5.39 14.23
CA TYR A 152 10.77 -5.89 14.36
C TYR A 152 9.82 -4.89 15.05
N TRP A 153 10.24 -4.28 16.15
CA TRP A 153 9.39 -3.33 16.87
C TRP A 153 9.24 -1.98 16.15
N VAL A 154 10.30 -1.50 15.49
CA VAL A 154 10.23 -0.31 14.62
C VAL A 154 9.28 -0.57 13.45
N HIS A 155 9.38 -1.76 12.85
CA HIS A 155 8.48 -2.21 11.80
C HIS A 155 7.01 -2.22 12.24
N CYS A 156 6.69 -2.85 13.38
CA CYS A 156 5.35 -2.81 13.94
C CYS A 156 4.85 -1.39 14.20
N SER A 157 5.72 -0.51 14.70
CA SER A 157 5.37 0.89 15.00
C SER A 157 5.04 1.69 13.73
N LEU A 158 5.79 1.47 12.65
CA LEU A 158 5.58 2.16 11.38
C LEU A 158 4.50 1.52 10.51
N PHE A 159 4.00 0.33 10.85
CA PHE A 159 2.90 -0.33 10.13
C PHE A 159 1.62 0.52 10.09
N MET A 160 1.28 1.21 11.19
CA MET A 160 0.10 2.07 11.20
C MET A 160 0.25 3.30 10.30
N CYS A 161 1.46 3.88 10.26
CA CYS A 161 1.79 4.95 9.32
C CYS A 161 1.64 4.48 7.86
N TYR A 162 2.08 3.25 7.60
CA TYR A 162 1.96 2.63 6.29
C TYR A 162 0.50 2.44 5.86
N VAL A 163 -0.34 1.87 6.72
CA VAL A 163 -1.78 1.70 6.47
C VAL A 163 -2.44 3.05 6.20
N TRP A 164 -2.10 4.09 6.96
CA TRP A 164 -2.60 5.44 6.73
C TRP A 164 -2.25 5.99 5.35
N MET A 165 -1.01 5.79 4.89
CA MET A 165 -0.57 6.23 3.56
C MET A 165 -1.31 5.49 2.43
N MET A 166 -1.51 4.17 2.58
CA MET A 166 -2.31 3.36 1.67
C MET A 166 -3.74 3.90 1.57
N LEU A 167 -4.43 4.04 2.70
CA LEU A 167 -5.80 4.54 2.75
C LEU A 167 -5.90 5.95 2.16
N SER A 168 -4.87 6.79 2.36
CA SER A 168 -4.78 8.12 1.76
C SER A 168 -4.70 8.05 0.22
N ILE A 169 -3.85 7.18 -0.34
CA ILE A 169 -3.78 6.97 -1.80
C ILE A 169 -5.14 6.50 -2.34
N THR A 170 -5.79 5.55 -1.67
CA THR A 170 -7.12 5.05 -2.05
C THR A 170 -8.17 6.17 -1.99
N TYR A 171 -8.12 6.99 -0.95
CA TYR A 171 -9.03 8.12 -0.76
C TYR A 171 -8.89 9.15 -1.89
N TYR A 172 -7.67 9.61 -2.16
CA TYR A 172 -7.42 10.63 -3.17
C TYR A 172 -7.65 10.11 -4.60
N SER A 173 -7.30 8.85 -4.86
CA SER A 173 -7.40 8.25 -6.19
C SER A 173 -8.84 7.85 -6.54
N PHE A 174 -9.61 7.32 -5.58
CA PHE A 174 -10.90 6.68 -5.85
C PHE A 174 -12.06 7.24 -5.01
N LEU A 175 -11.97 7.29 -3.67
CA LEU A 175 -13.13 7.60 -2.83
C LEU A 175 -13.59 9.06 -2.97
N LYS A 176 -12.66 10.02 -2.87
CA LYS A 176 -12.94 11.45 -3.00
C LYS A 176 -13.62 11.80 -4.33
N PRO A 177 -13.10 11.41 -5.51
CA PRO A 177 -13.75 11.70 -6.78
C PRO A 177 -15.08 10.96 -6.95
N THR A 178 -15.21 9.74 -6.41
CA THR A 178 -16.41 8.92 -6.60
C THR A 178 -17.57 9.32 -5.70
N PHE A 179 -17.31 9.80 -4.48
CA PHE A 179 -18.36 9.98 -3.47
C PHE A 179 -18.48 11.40 -2.91
N ILE A 180 -17.41 12.22 -2.93
CA ILE A 180 -17.42 13.54 -2.28
C ILE A 180 -17.60 14.66 -3.30
N THR A 181 -16.89 14.60 -4.42
CA THR A 181 -17.04 15.59 -5.50
C THR A 181 -18.41 15.48 -6.17
N LYS A 182 -19.03 14.29 -6.19
CA LYS A 182 -20.38 14.09 -6.73
C LYS A 182 -21.46 14.83 -5.93
N THR A 183 -21.37 14.84 -4.60
CA THR A 183 -22.39 15.47 -3.73
C THR A 183 -22.47 16.98 -3.96
N LYS A 184 -21.32 17.65 -4.14
CA LYS A 184 -21.29 19.10 -4.39
C LYS A 184 -21.97 19.53 -5.69
N ILE A 185 -22.00 18.66 -6.70
CA ILE A 185 -22.66 18.97 -7.99
C ILE A 185 -24.17 18.66 -7.91
N GLY A 186 -24.55 17.63 -7.15
CA GLY A 186 -25.96 17.27 -6.93
C GLY A 186 -26.72 18.25 -6.04
N ASP A 187 -26.07 18.84 -5.04
CA ASP A 187 -26.69 19.81 -4.12
C ASP A 187 -26.72 21.25 -4.68
N SER A 188 -26.05 21.50 -5.80
CA SER A 188 -26.03 22.80 -6.49
C SER A 188 -26.99 22.87 -7.69
N ALA A 189 -27.83 21.84 -7.88
CA ALA A 189 -28.77 21.71 -8.99
C ALA A 189 -30.23 21.92 -8.53
#